data_AF-A0A3M1VFQ4-F1
#
_entry.id   AF-A0A3M1VFQ4-F1
#
_cell.length_a   1.000
_cell.length_b   1.000
_cell.length_c   1.000
_cell.angle_alpha   90.00
_cell.angle_beta   90.00
_cell.angle_gamma   90.00
#
_symmetry.space_group_name_H-M   'P 1'
#
loop_
_entity.id
_entity.type
_entity.pdbx_description
1 polymer ?
#
loop_
_entity_poly.entity_id
_entity_poly.type
_entity_poly.pdbx_seq_one_letter_code
_entity_poly.pdbx_strand_id
1 'polypeptide(L)'
;MIILGALLALLLGPLIYQLVEKKPVIIKILDGFVFLSIGGLLILHLAVKLRPDNLVMTAVLLAAGFIGPTLVERSFKKAHQRIHGGAILLAFIGLLLHAGIDGAALIPEIHDHHHEHLSLPLAIIFHRLPVGLMLWWLISPHYGKWWGWLGIVLMCAATVAGVYAAEEVLVLGQGYLLHYVQAFVSGAILHVVIFPFHLEHGTEVTGASCCSHQESESPEKSCCHPGSSSPEDKNYHAAPEFFGNLIAVVMLYLVVSYHGEIPAASSQIIKNISDAFISLAYISAPALIIAYLLSGLIQALVSPASLKWLAKGSLSVQALKGLVLGLPLPVCSCGILPFYRTIVKKGAAPAAAIAFLIATPELGIDAILISFPLLGIKLTLLRLLGAIALAFVVARILAPGVKPLPLKDEHAASKSFMERLKEGLKFGTGELVDTTGPWILAGIALAAVLHPLLKEYPININPFIQVPVFGLLGIVVYVCASGATPLVAVLLFGGLSPGAAIAFLLTGPATNVSTFGVLSELHGRRFAVIFGVTAALTAVIIGLIVDLFFPDLKAAVLPEAAHSHVEFYRTVAVWAVSILFLLSIVRRGARAFFGEIFSGNIKD
;
A
#
# COMPACT_ATOMS: atom_id res chain seq x y z
N MET A 1 28.38 -29.35 -9.47
CA MET A 1 28.41 -28.65 -8.17
C MET A 1 27.31 -27.62 -8.03
N ILE A 2 27.14 -26.69 -8.98
CA ILE A 2 26.09 -25.65 -8.96
C ILE A 2 24.67 -26.22 -8.84
N ILE A 3 24.31 -27.18 -9.70
CA ILE A 3 22.99 -27.84 -9.67
C ILE A 3 22.75 -28.50 -8.29
N LEU A 4 23.75 -29.21 -7.77
CA LEU A 4 23.67 -29.82 -6.44
C LEU A 4 23.44 -28.76 -5.35
N GLY A 5 24.13 -27.62 -5.42
CA GLY A 5 23.91 -26.49 -4.51
C GLY A 5 22.47 -25.95 -4.56
N ALA A 6 21.90 -25.81 -5.76
CA ALA A 6 20.53 -25.36 -5.96
C ALA A 6 19.49 -26.36 -5.40
N LEU A 7 19.73 -27.67 -5.59
CA LEU A 7 18.87 -28.72 -5.04
C LEU A 7 18.96 -28.80 -3.50
N LEU A 8 20.18 -28.68 -2.95
CA LEU A 8 20.39 -28.65 -1.51
C LEU A 8 19.75 -27.42 -0.86
N ALA A 9 19.84 -26.23 -1.49
CA ALA A 9 19.19 -25.03 -1.00
C ALA A 9 17.67 -25.19 -0.87
N LEU A 10 17.03 -25.86 -1.84
CA LEU A 10 15.60 -26.17 -1.77
C LEU A 10 15.28 -27.16 -0.64
N LEU A 11 16.11 -28.18 -0.45
CA LEU A 11 15.97 -29.20 0.60
C LEU A 11 16.22 -28.65 2.01
N LEU A 12 17.04 -27.62 2.15
CA LEU A 12 17.32 -26.99 3.44
C LEU A 12 16.07 -26.36 4.07
N GLY A 13 15.13 -25.88 3.26
CA GLY A 13 13.87 -25.29 3.75
C GLY A 13 13.08 -26.22 4.70
N PRO A 14 12.61 -27.40 4.24
CA PRO A 14 11.86 -28.31 5.10
C PRO A 14 12.67 -28.79 6.32
N LEU A 15 14.00 -28.97 6.18
CA LEU A 15 14.87 -29.35 7.29
C LEU A 15 14.92 -28.26 8.36
N ILE A 16 15.14 -27.00 7.96
CA ILE A 16 15.14 -25.85 8.87
C ILE A 16 13.79 -25.75 9.58
N TYR A 17 12.67 -25.85 8.84
CA TYR A 17 11.34 -25.78 9.43
C TYR A 17 11.13 -26.86 10.49
N GLN A 18 11.43 -28.12 10.20
CA GLN A 18 11.26 -29.23 11.14
C GLN A 18 12.14 -29.10 12.39
N LEU A 19 13.35 -28.55 12.26
CA LEU A 19 14.25 -28.30 13.39
C LEU A 19 13.75 -27.20 14.33
N VAL A 20 12.95 -26.26 13.81
CA VAL A 20 12.50 -25.07 14.55
C VAL A 20 11.01 -25.06 14.85
N GLU A 21 10.23 -26.04 14.36
CA GLU A 21 8.77 -26.17 14.53
C GLU A 21 8.32 -26.15 16.01
N LYS A 22 9.18 -26.52 16.95
CA LYS A 22 8.90 -26.50 18.39
C LYS A 22 9.36 -25.23 19.11
N LYS A 23 9.96 -24.26 18.40
CA LYS A 23 10.58 -23.06 18.97
C LYS A 23 9.81 -21.81 18.49
N PRO A 24 8.82 -21.31 19.26
CA PRO A 24 7.91 -20.26 18.79
C PRO A 24 8.61 -18.95 18.42
N VAL A 25 9.70 -18.61 19.10
CA VAL A 25 10.51 -17.42 18.79
C VAL A 25 11.18 -17.55 17.41
N ILE A 26 11.70 -18.73 17.07
CA ILE A 26 12.39 -18.95 15.79
C ILE A 26 11.40 -19.05 14.63
N ILE A 27 10.20 -19.59 14.85
CA ILE A 27 9.13 -19.55 13.85
C ILE A 27 8.79 -18.12 13.47
N LYS A 28 8.70 -17.19 14.43
CA LYS A 28 8.46 -15.77 14.12
C LYS A 28 9.60 -15.12 13.32
N ILE A 29 10.86 -15.46 13.64
CA ILE A 29 12.02 -15.04 12.82
C ILE A 29 11.85 -15.58 11.39
N LEU A 30 11.50 -16.86 11.26
CA LEU A 30 11.32 -17.50 9.95
C LEU A 30 10.17 -16.87 9.16
N ASP A 31 9.05 -16.57 9.80
CA ASP A 31 7.90 -15.92 9.18
C ASP A 31 8.26 -14.54 8.63
N GLY A 32 8.99 -13.72 9.41
CA GLY A 32 9.50 -12.42 8.93
C GLY A 32 10.46 -12.59 7.75
N PHE A 33 11.40 -13.54 7.85
CA PHE A 33 12.32 -13.86 6.76
C PHE A 33 11.58 -14.27 5.48
N VAL A 34 10.67 -15.24 5.57
CA VAL A 34 9.88 -15.77 4.44
C VAL A 34 9.06 -14.65 3.80
N PHE A 35 8.32 -13.88 4.61
CA PHE A 35 7.48 -12.79 4.11
C PHE A 35 8.28 -11.75 3.32
N LEU A 36 9.37 -11.23 3.89
CA LEU A 36 10.15 -10.18 3.25
C LEU A 36 10.99 -10.70 2.08
N SER A 37 11.58 -11.88 2.20
CA SER A 37 12.41 -12.46 1.13
C SER A 37 11.57 -12.78 -0.10
N ILE A 38 10.39 -13.39 0.04
CA ILE A 38 9.54 -13.75 -1.10
C ILE A 38 8.93 -12.50 -1.73
N GLY A 39 8.41 -11.58 -0.92
CA GLY A 39 7.91 -10.30 -1.43
C GLY A 39 8.98 -9.53 -2.20
N GLY A 40 10.21 -9.46 -1.66
CA GLY A 40 11.35 -8.83 -2.32
C GLY A 40 11.78 -9.55 -3.60
N LEU A 41 11.86 -10.87 -3.59
CA LEU A 41 12.20 -11.67 -4.78
C LEU A 41 11.18 -11.51 -5.90
N LEU A 42 9.89 -11.45 -5.57
CA LEU A 42 8.83 -11.20 -6.56
C LEU A 42 8.99 -9.82 -7.21
N ILE A 43 9.32 -8.78 -6.43
CA ILE A 43 9.59 -7.43 -6.96
C ILE A 43 10.81 -7.45 -7.87
N LEU A 44 11.91 -8.06 -7.45
CA LEU A 44 13.14 -8.17 -8.25
C LEU A 44 12.89 -8.94 -9.55
N HIS A 45 12.16 -10.06 -9.48
CA HIS A 45 11.83 -10.87 -10.65
C HIS A 45 10.96 -10.10 -11.65
N LEU A 46 9.98 -9.35 -11.16
CA LEU A 46 9.15 -8.50 -11.98
C LEU A 46 9.98 -7.40 -12.64
N ALA A 47 10.85 -6.74 -11.87
CA ALA A 47 11.66 -5.61 -12.30
C ALA A 47 12.54 -5.93 -13.51
N VAL A 48 13.18 -7.10 -13.53
CA VAL A 48 14.06 -7.54 -14.63
C VAL A 48 13.28 -7.86 -15.91
N LYS A 49 11.98 -8.14 -15.81
CA LYS A 49 11.13 -8.53 -16.96
C LYS A 49 10.25 -7.41 -17.50
N LEU A 50 10.32 -6.22 -16.91
CA LEU A 50 9.56 -5.06 -17.39
C LEU A 50 10.14 -4.56 -18.71
N ARG A 51 9.29 -4.46 -19.74
CA ARG A 51 9.60 -3.80 -21.00
C ARG A 51 8.52 -2.76 -21.33
N PRO A 52 8.83 -1.68 -22.06
CA PRO A 52 7.85 -0.65 -22.39
C PRO A 52 6.59 -1.20 -23.10
N ASP A 53 6.78 -2.15 -24.01
CA ASP A 53 5.73 -2.77 -24.82
C ASP A 53 4.75 -3.65 -24.03
N ASN A 54 5.17 -4.20 -22.88
CA ASN A 54 4.39 -5.16 -22.11
C ASN A 54 4.03 -4.69 -20.69
N LEU A 55 4.52 -3.52 -20.26
CA LEU A 55 4.41 -3.00 -18.89
C LEU A 55 2.97 -2.98 -18.38
N VAL A 56 2.05 -2.43 -19.16
CA VAL A 56 0.63 -2.29 -18.77
C VAL A 56 -0.02 -3.65 -18.59
N MET A 57 0.13 -4.57 -19.57
CA MET A 57 -0.47 -5.91 -19.49
C MET A 57 0.12 -6.72 -18.34
N THR A 58 1.43 -6.60 -18.11
CA THR A 58 2.11 -7.24 -16.98
C THR A 58 1.53 -6.77 -15.64
N ALA A 59 1.35 -5.46 -15.47
CA ALA A 59 0.75 -4.89 -14.27
C ALA A 59 -0.71 -5.35 -14.07
N VAL A 60 -1.50 -5.40 -15.15
CA VAL A 60 -2.90 -5.88 -15.11
C VAL A 60 -2.96 -7.34 -14.68
N LEU A 61 -2.13 -8.21 -15.24
CA LEU A 61 -2.13 -9.63 -14.90
C LEU A 61 -1.60 -9.90 -13.50
N LEU A 62 -0.57 -9.16 -13.05
CA LEU A 62 -0.11 -9.20 -11.67
C LEU A 62 -1.23 -8.81 -10.70
N ALA A 63 -1.94 -7.71 -10.96
CA ALA A 63 -3.07 -7.28 -10.15
C ALA A 63 -4.23 -8.31 -10.19
N ALA A 64 -4.51 -8.89 -11.35
CA ALA A 64 -5.52 -9.95 -11.50
C ALA A 64 -5.15 -11.21 -10.70
N GLY A 65 -3.88 -11.61 -10.69
CA GLY A 65 -3.39 -12.72 -9.87
C GLY A 65 -3.48 -12.43 -8.38
N PHE A 66 -3.21 -11.20 -7.98
CA PHE A 66 -3.26 -10.77 -6.58
C PHE A 66 -4.68 -10.65 -6.01
N ILE A 67 -5.60 -10.07 -6.79
CA ILE A 67 -6.97 -9.76 -6.37
C ILE A 67 -7.93 -10.91 -6.69
N GLY A 68 -7.66 -11.68 -7.75
CA GLY A 68 -8.49 -12.74 -8.28
C GLY A 68 -8.92 -13.77 -7.24
N PRO A 69 -8.00 -14.39 -6.47
CA PRO A 69 -8.34 -15.36 -5.43
C PRO A 69 -9.38 -14.82 -4.44
N THR A 70 -9.18 -13.60 -3.93
CA THR A 70 -10.11 -12.93 -3.02
C THR A 70 -11.50 -12.72 -3.63
N LEU A 71 -11.56 -12.32 -4.91
CA LEU A 71 -12.84 -12.08 -5.60
C LEU A 71 -13.61 -13.38 -5.80
N VAL A 72 -12.92 -14.45 -6.17
CA VAL A 72 -13.53 -15.78 -6.35
C VAL A 72 -14.01 -16.32 -5.01
N GLU A 73 -13.21 -16.24 -3.96
CA GLU A 73 -13.61 -16.67 -2.60
C GLU A 73 -14.88 -15.95 -2.11
N ARG A 74 -14.97 -14.63 -2.33
CA ARG A 74 -16.14 -13.83 -1.94
C ARG A 74 -17.41 -14.17 -2.72
N SER A 75 -17.25 -14.51 -4.00
CA SER A 75 -18.37 -14.80 -4.89
C SER A 75 -19.02 -16.15 -4.56
N PHE A 76 -18.27 -17.09 -3.98
CA PHE A 76 -18.70 -18.46 -3.73
C PHE A 76 -18.61 -18.83 -2.24
N LYS A 77 -19.50 -18.24 -1.42
CA LYS A 77 -19.56 -18.46 0.04
C LYS A 77 -19.67 -19.93 0.48
N LYS A 78 -20.18 -20.84 -0.38
CA LYS A 78 -20.34 -22.27 -0.07
C LYS A 78 -19.14 -23.16 -0.49
N ALA A 79 -18.14 -22.62 -1.19
CA ALA A 79 -17.02 -23.38 -1.75
C ALA A 79 -15.64 -22.88 -1.28
N HIS A 80 -15.59 -22.18 -0.14
CA HIS A 80 -14.38 -21.52 0.35
C HIS A 80 -13.15 -22.44 0.43
N GLN A 81 -13.32 -23.67 0.94
CA GLN A 81 -12.23 -24.65 1.04
C GLN A 81 -11.73 -25.17 -0.32
N ARG A 82 -12.61 -25.32 -1.33
CA ARG A 82 -12.21 -25.81 -2.66
C ARG A 82 -11.50 -24.74 -3.48
N ILE A 83 -11.91 -23.49 -3.33
CA ILE A 83 -11.35 -22.35 -4.07
C ILE A 83 -9.93 -22.03 -3.57
N HIS A 84 -9.74 -22.04 -2.25
CA HIS A 84 -8.42 -21.85 -1.66
C HIS A 84 -7.42 -22.93 -2.10
N GLY A 85 -7.83 -24.20 -2.09
CA GLY A 85 -7.02 -25.30 -2.63
C GLY A 85 -6.69 -25.16 -4.12
N GLY A 86 -7.61 -24.59 -4.91
CA GLY A 86 -7.37 -24.25 -6.32
C GLY A 86 -6.30 -23.16 -6.50
N ALA A 87 -6.31 -22.13 -5.66
CA ALA A 87 -5.28 -21.09 -5.67
C ALA A 87 -3.90 -21.64 -5.29
N ILE A 88 -3.83 -22.51 -4.27
CA ILE A 88 -2.58 -23.20 -3.90
C ILE A 88 -2.07 -24.07 -5.05
N LEU A 89 -2.95 -24.85 -5.69
CA LEU A 89 -2.58 -25.70 -6.83
C LEU A 89 -2.03 -24.87 -8.00
N LEU A 90 -2.72 -23.77 -8.35
CA LEU A 90 -2.28 -22.86 -9.40
C LEU A 90 -0.92 -22.22 -9.08
N ALA A 91 -0.73 -21.76 -7.83
CA ALA A 91 0.54 -21.21 -7.36
C ALA A 91 1.65 -22.27 -7.44
N PHE A 92 1.36 -23.51 -7.07
CA PHE A 92 2.31 -24.63 -7.16
C PHE A 92 2.70 -24.95 -8.61
N ILE A 93 1.74 -25.01 -9.54
CA ILE A 93 2.03 -25.19 -10.97
C ILE A 93 2.92 -24.06 -11.49
N GLY A 94 2.62 -22.82 -11.10
CA GLY A 94 3.42 -21.66 -11.46
C GLY A 94 4.86 -21.73 -10.91
N LEU A 95 5.03 -22.20 -9.67
CA LEU A 95 6.35 -22.44 -9.06
C LEU A 95 7.14 -23.54 -9.79
N LEU A 96 6.48 -24.60 -10.25
CA LEU A 96 7.13 -25.65 -11.04
C LEU A 96 7.64 -25.11 -12.39
N LEU A 97 6.82 -24.32 -13.09
CA LEU A 97 7.24 -23.66 -14.32
C LEU A 97 8.42 -22.71 -14.09
N HIS A 98 8.37 -21.92 -13.02
CA HIS A 98 9.45 -21.03 -12.62
C HIS A 98 10.74 -21.80 -12.30
N ALA A 99 10.65 -22.90 -11.54
CA ALA A 99 11.80 -23.73 -11.19
C ALA A 99 12.48 -24.36 -12.41
N GLY A 100 11.71 -24.70 -13.46
CA GLY A 100 12.26 -25.13 -14.74
C GLY A 100 13.04 -24.04 -15.45
N ILE A 101 12.54 -22.81 -15.45
CA ILE A 101 13.23 -21.65 -16.05
C ILE A 101 14.50 -21.32 -15.27
N ASP A 102 14.46 -21.36 -13.94
CA ASP A 102 15.67 -21.22 -13.12
C ASP A 102 16.68 -22.34 -13.42
N GLY A 103 16.18 -23.56 -13.61
CA GLY A 103 17.01 -24.71 -14.01
C GLY A 103 17.75 -24.48 -15.32
N ALA A 104 17.04 -23.98 -16.34
CA ALA A 104 17.64 -23.63 -17.63
C ALA A 104 18.74 -22.55 -17.49
N ALA A 105 18.55 -21.59 -16.58
CA ALA A 105 19.50 -20.52 -16.28
C ALA A 105 20.71 -20.96 -15.41
N LEU A 106 20.76 -22.20 -14.92
CA LEU A 106 21.91 -22.72 -14.16
C LEU A 106 23.09 -23.16 -15.03
N ILE A 107 22.89 -23.32 -16.34
CA ILE A 107 23.98 -23.61 -17.28
C ILE A 107 24.65 -22.29 -17.63
N PRO A 108 25.93 -22.07 -17.28
CA PRO A 108 26.65 -20.87 -17.69
C PRO A 108 26.74 -20.85 -19.22
N GLU A 109 26.31 -19.74 -19.85
CA GLU A 109 26.53 -19.54 -21.29
C GLU A 109 28.04 -19.67 -21.57
N ILE A 110 28.37 -20.50 -22.57
CA ILE A 110 29.68 -20.56 -23.20
C ILE A 110 29.79 -19.31 -24.08
N HIS A 111 29.88 -18.13 -23.49
CA HIS A 111 30.28 -16.92 -24.19
C HIS A 111 31.46 -16.31 -23.45
N ASP A 112 32.59 -16.28 -24.16
CA ASP A 112 33.85 -15.65 -23.79
C ASP A 112 33.60 -14.27 -23.21
N HIS A 113 33.78 -14.09 -21.91
CA HIS A 113 34.51 -12.98 -21.31
C HIS A 113 34.79 -13.29 -19.84
N HIS A 114 36.08 -13.21 -19.49
CA HIS A 114 36.64 -13.60 -18.21
C HIS A 114 35.99 -12.87 -17.01
N HIS A 115 35.65 -13.66 -15.98
CA HIS A 115 35.37 -13.31 -14.57
C HIS A 115 33.92 -13.31 -14.03
N GLU A 116 32.87 -13.55 -14.84
CA GLU A 116 31.47 -13.48 -14.35
C GLU A 116 30.64 -14.79 -14.34
N HIS A 117 31.25 -15.96 -14.54
CA HIS A 117 30.49 -17.22 -14.74
C HIS A 117 29.70 -17.77 -13.53
N LEU A 118 29.84 -17.20 -12.33
CA LEU A 118 29.18 -17.72 -11.11
C LEU A 118 28.10 -16.80 -10.52
N SER A 119 27.94 -15.57 -11.01
CA SER A 119 27.03 -14.59 -10.42
C SER A 119 25.57 -15.07 -10.48
N LEU A 120 25.04 -15.30 -11.68
CA LEU A 120 23.64 -15.72 -11.88
C LEU A 120 23.32 -17.06 -11.17
N PRO A 121 24.14 -18.13 -11.27
CA PRO A 121 23.86 -19.35 -10.53
C PRO A 121 23.89 -19.19 -9.01
N LEU A 122 24.74 -18.32 -8.46
CA LEU A 122 24.75 -18.01 -7.02
C LEU A 122 23.47 -17.28 -6.60
N ALA A 123 23.01 -16.31 -7.38
CA ALA A 123 21.73 -15.65 -7.16
C ALA A 123 20.57 -16.66 -7.16
N ILE A 124 20.62 -17.68 -8.04
CA ILE A 124 19.65 -18.78 -8.08
C ILE A 124 19.68 -19.61 -6.79
N ILE A 125 20.87 -19.97 -6.31
CA ILE A 125 21.03 -20.74 -5.07
C ILE A 125 20.48 -19.96 -3.87
N PHE A 126 20.77 -18.68 -3.74
CA PHE A 126 20.32 -17.86 -2.60
C PHE A 126 18.79 -17.76 -2.53
N HIS A 127 18.11 -17.56 -3.66
CA HIS A 127 16.65 -17.41 -3.64
C HIS A 127 15.88 -18.73 -3.48
N ARG A 128 16.52 -19.88 -3.71
CA ARG A 128 15.88 -21.20 -3.55
C ARG A 128 15.59 -21.60 -2.11
N LEU A 129 16.36 -21.09 -1.14
CA LEU A 129 16.12 -21.34 0.27
C LEU A 129 14.75 -20.79 0.73
N PRO A 130 14.41 -19.50 0.50
CA PRO A 130 13.07 -18.97 0.73
C PRO A 130 11.97 -19.77 0.03
N VAL A 131 12.19 -20.16 -1.23
CA VAL A 131 11.19 -20.90 -2.02
C VAL A 131 10.92 -22.28 -1.41
N GLY A 132 11.96 -23.00 -0.97
CA GLY A 132 11.82 -24.29 -0.28
C GLY A 132 11.09 -24.16 1.05
N LEU A 133 11.40 -23.11 1.82
CA LEU A 133 10.70 -22.78 3.07
C LEU A 133 9.22 -22.48 2.82
N MET A 134 8.93 -21.64 1.82
CA MET A 134 7.57 -21.28 1.42
C MET A 134 6.77 -22.51 1.02
N LEU A 135 7.33 -23.37 0.16
CA LEU A 135 6.65 -24.56 -0.34
C LEU A 135 6.28 -25.50 0.81
N TRP A 136 7.22 -25.71 1.73
CA TRP A 136 6.97 -26.53 2.91
C TRP A 136 5.89 -25.93 3.80
N TRP A 137 5.99 -24.63 4.07
CA TRP A 137 5.02 -23.88 4.89
C TRP A 137 3.63 -23.84 4.25
N LEU A 138 3.54 -23.80 2.92
CA LEU A 138 2.27 -23.72 2.19
C LEU A 138 1.58 -25.07 2.07
N ILE A 139 2.32 -26.16 1.80
CA ILE A 139 1.71 -27.46 1.51
C ILE A 139 1.55 -28.32 2.76
N SER A 140 2.56 -28.37 3.63
CA SER A 140 2.62 -29.36 4.71
C SER A 140 1.53 -29.21 5.77
N PRO A 141 1.17 -28.00 6.23
CA PRO A 141 0.08 -27.83 7.19
C PRO A 141 -1.30 -28.19 6.62
N HIS A 142 -1.50 -27.99 5.31
CA HIS A 142 -2.81 -28.15 4.66
C HIS A 142 -3.07 -29.56 4.15
N TYR A 143 -2.07 -30.19 3.54
CA TYR A 143 -2.20 -31.50 2.90
C TYR A 143 -1.43 -32.59 3.65
N GLY A 144 -0.55 -32.21 4.57
CA GLY A 144 0.31 -33.12 5.33
C GLY A 144 1.75 -33.17 4.82
N LYS A 145 2.67 -33.66 5.67
CA LYS A 145 4.12 -33.67 5.41
C LYS A 145 4.53 -34.46 4.16
N TRP A 146 3.77 -35.50 3.79
CA TRP A 146 4.02 -36.29 2.57
C TRP A 146 3.89 -35.43 1.31
N TRP A 147 2.83 -34.61 1.21
CA TRP A 147 2.62 -33.73 0.08
C TRP A 147 3.67 -32.61 0.04
N GLY A 148 4.14 -32.15 1.20
CA GLY A 148 5.27 -31.21 1.28
C GLY A 148 6.54 -31.78 0.65
N TRP A 149 6.89 -33.02 0.99
CA TRP A 149 8.04 -33.71 0.40
C TRP A 149 7.86 -33.99 -1.10
N LEU A 150 6.67 -34.42 -1.53
CA LEU A 150 6.36 -34.60 -2.94
C LEU A 150 6.55 -33.30 -3.72
N GLY A 151 6.09 -32.16 -3.17
CA GLY A 151 6.27 -30.84 -3.77
C GLY A 151 7.75 -30.50 -3.98
N ILE A 152 8.60 -30.73 -2.98
CA ILE A 152 10.05 -30.50 -3.07
C ILE A 152 10.69 -31.39 -4.14
N VAL A 153 10.31 -32.67 -4.20
CA VAL A 153 10.80 -33.61 -5.22
C VAL A 153 10.41 -33.16 -6.63
N LEU A 154 9.17 -32.72 -6.83
CA LEU A 154 8.69 -32.22 -8.11
C LEU A 154 9.43 -30.93 -8.53
N MET A 155 9.71 -30.03 -7.59
CA MET A 155 10.51 -28.83 -7.84
C MET A 155 11.97 -29.15 -8.22
N CYS A 156 12.58 -30.13 -7.55
CA CYS A 156 13.90 -30.66 -7.92
C CYS A 156 13.88 -31.25 -9.33
N ALA A 157 12.86 -32.07 -9.64
CA ALA A 157 12.71 -32.67 -10.97
C ALA A 157 12.52 -31.61 -12.05
N ALA A 158 11.68 -30.60 -11.82
CA ALA A 158 11.47 -29.47 -12.73
C ALA A 158 12.77 -28.69 -12.98
N THR A 159 13.57 -28.46 -11.93
CA THR A 159 14.89 -27.81 -12.06
C THR A 159 15.82 -28.60 -12.96
N VAL A 160 15.93 -29.91 -12.71
CA VAL A 160 16.80 -30.79 -13.48
C VAL A 160 16.32 -30.88 -14.92
N ALA A 161 15.01 -31.00 -15.16
CA ALA A 161 14.43 -30.96 -16.49
C ALA A 161 14.76 -29.65 -17.22
N GLY A 162 14.69 -28.51 -16.51
CA GLY A 162 15.08 -27.19 -17.04
C GLY A 162 16.54 -27.13 -17.48
N VAL A 163 17.46 -27.73 -16.72
CA VAL A 163 18.88 -27.84 -17.11
C VAL A 163 19.00 -28.64 -18.41
N TYR A 164 18.33 -29.79 -18.52
CA TYR A 164 18.47 -30.65 -19.71
C TYR A 164 17.77 -30.10 -20.96
N ALA A 165 16.72 -29.29 -20.80
CA ALA A 165 15.97 -28.67 -21.88
C ALA A 165 16.22 -27.14 -21.96
N ALA A 166 17.45 -26.71 -21.63
CA ALA A 166 17.74 -25.29 -21.42
C ALA A 166 17.49 -24.44 -22.66
N GLU A 167 17.87 -24.92 -23.85
CA GLU A 167 17.68 -24.20 -25.11
C GLU A 167 16.18 -23.97 -25.40
N GLU A 168 15.36 -25.02 -25.32
CA GLU A 168 13.93 -24.92 -25.59
C GLU A 168 13.23 -24.06 -24.53
N VAL A 169 13.59 -24.24 -23.25
CA VAL A 169 12.98 -23.53 -22.12
C VAL A 169 13.34 -22.05 -22.13
N LEU A 170 14.56 -21.66 -22.51
CA LEU A 170 14.96 -20.26 -22.62
C LEU A 170 14.24 -19.56 -23.79
N VAL A 171 14.09 -20.23 -24.94
CA VAL A 171 13.34 -19.69 -26.08
C VAL A 171 11.86 -19.51 -25.74
N LEU A 172 11.23 -20.52 -25.12
CA LEU A 172 9.86 -20.41 -24.61
C LEU A 172 9.75 -19.34 -23.51
N GLY A 173 10.81 -19.19 -22.71
CA GLY A 173 10.95 -18.25 -21.60
C GLY A 173 10.86 -16.78 -22.00
N GLN A 174 11.31 -16.44 -23.21
CA GLN A 174 11.29 -15.08 -23.74
C GLN A 174 9.94 -14.70 -24.38
N GLY A 175 9.04 -15.67 -24.56
CA GLY A 175 7.72 -15.45 -25.16
C GLY A 175 6.77 -14.64 -24.25
N TYR A 176 5.92 -13.81 -24.86
CA TYR A 176 4.91 -13.01 -24.15
C TYR A 176 3.96 -13.85 -23.29
N LEU A 177 3.55 -15.03 -23.79
CA LEU A 177 2.62 -15.90 -23.07
C LEU A 177 3.19 -16.33 -21.72
N LEU A 178 4.44 -16.80 -21.68
CA LEU A 178 5.03 -17.27 -20.43
C LEU A 178 5.28 -16.11 -19.46
N HIS A 179 5.69 -14.95 -19.97
CA HIS A 179 5.80 -13.72 -19.19
C HIS A 179 4.47 -13.33 -18.52
N TYR A 180 3.37 -13.37 -19.27
CA TYR A 180 2.02 -13.07 -18.77
C TYR A 180 1.52 -14.09 -17.74
N VAL A 181 1.76 -15.38 -17.98
CA VAL A 181 1.46 -16.44 -17.00
C VAL A 181 2.26 -16.22 -15.71
N GLN A 182 3.54 -15.88 -15.81
CA GLN A 182 4.38 -15.61 -14.65
C GLN A 182 3.96 -14.35 -13.89
N ALA A 183 3.54 -13.30 -14.57
CA ALA A 183 3.01 -12.10 -13.92
C ALA A 183 1.76 -12.43 -13.10
N PHE A 184 0.81 -13.18 -13.68
CA PHE A 184 -0.39 -13.63 -13.00
C PHE A 184 -0.08 -14.55 -11.80
N VAL A 185 0.79 -15.54 -11.98
CA VAL A 185 1.25 -16.44 -10.90
C VAL A 185 1.94 -15.65 -9.79
N SER A 186 2.80 -14.68 -10.13
CA SER A 186 3.49 -13.84 -9.15
C SER A 186 2.50 -13.06 -8.29
N GLY A 187 1.43 -12.54 -8.90
CA GLY A 187 0.31 -11.94 -8.18
C GLY A 187 -0.37 -12.93 -7.23
N ALA A 188 -0.65 -14.16 -7.68
CA ALA A 188 -1.28 -15.19 -6.86
C ALA A 188 -0.38 -15.66 -5.69
N ILE A 189 0.94 -15.78 -5.89
CA ILE A 189 1.89 -16.06 -4.82
C ILE A 189 1.90 -14.91 -3.81
N LEU A 190 1.95 -13.67 -4.28
CA LEU A 190 1.89 -12.49 -3.42
C LEU A 190 0.60 -12.48 -2.58
N HIS A 191 -0.53 -12.88 -3.15
CA HIS A 191 -1.79 -13.03 -2.43
C HIS A 191 -1.65 -14.05 -1.28
N VAL A 192 -1.15 -15.24 -1.55
CA VAL A 192 -1.00 -16.31 -0.55
C VAL A 192 -0.03 -15.91 0.57
N VAL A 193 1.06 -15.22 0.25
CA VAL A 193 2.05 -14.74 1.23
C VAL A 193 1.48 -13.63 2.12
N ILE A 194 0.66 -12.73 1.55
CA ILE A 194 0.05 -11.61 2.28
C ILE A 194 -1.17 -12.05 3.10
N PHE A 195 -1.96 -13.00 2.59
CA PHE A 195 -3.17 -13.53 3.21
C PHE A 195 -3.02 -15.02 3.57
N PRO A 196 -2.13 -15.36 4.54
CA PRO A 196 -2.07 -16.71 5.06
C PRO A 196 -3.42 -17.13 5.63
N PHE A 197 -3.85 -18.32 5.26
CA PHE A 197 -4.98 -18.99 5.91
C PHE A 197 -4.57 -19.39 7.33
N HIS A 198 -4.77 -18.52 8.31
CA HIS A 198 -4.64 -18.91 9.71
C HIS A 198 -5.90 -19.63 10.17
N LEU A 199 -5.80 -20.95 10.23
CA LEU A 199 -6.59 -21.76 11.16
C LEU A 199 -6.27 -21.27 12.57
N GLU A 200 -7.26 -20.73 13.27
CA GLU A 200 -7.25 -20.59 14.73
C GLU A 200 -7.24 -21.98 15.38
N HIS A 201 -6.20 -22.80 15.26
CA HIS A 201 -6.10 -24.06 16.03
C HIS A 201 -4.65 -24.33 16.41
N GLY A 202 -4.37 -24.36 17.73
CA GLY A 202 -3.19 -25.04 18.26
C GLY A 202 -2.24 -24.27 19.17
N THR A 203 -2.75 -23.39 20.04
CA THR A 203 -2.13 -23.27 21.37
C THR A 203 -3.22 -23.44 22.42
N GLU A 204 -3.36 -24.68 22.90
CA GLU A 204 -3.85 -24.91 24.25
C GLU A 204 -2.90 -24.16 25.20
N VAL A 205 -3.25 -22.92 25.51
CA VAL A 205 -2.95 -22.38 26.84
C VAL A 205 -4.05 -22.97 27.72
N THR A 206 -3.64 -23.92 28.56
CA THR A 206 -4.46 -24.49 29.63
C THR A 206 -5.09 -23.37 30.45
N GLY A 207 -6.39 -23.16 30.25
CA GLY A 207 -7.11 -22.02 30.81
C GLY A 207 -8.63 -22.17 30.73
N ALA A 208 -9.13 -23.27 31.31
CA ALA A 208 -10.49 -23.47 31.83
C ALA A 208 -11.70 -23.26 30.89
N SER A 209 -12.36 -24.39 30.63
CA SER A 209 -13.81 -24.59 30.50
C SER A 209 -14.66 -23.49 31.15
N CYS A 210 -15.56 -22.85 30.39
CA CYS A 210 -16.81 -22.34 30.94
C CYS A 210 -17.85 -22.08 29.83
N CYS A 211 -19.09 -22.50 30.10
CA CYS A 211 -20.34 -22.26 29.38
C CYS A 211 -20.83 -23.38 28.43
N SER A 212 -21.24 -24.51 29.03
CA SER A 212 -22.42 -25.25 28.59
C SER A 212 -23.69 -24.53 29.06
N HIS A 213 -24.67 -24.34 28.16
CA HIS A 213 -25.97 -23.75 28.48
C HIS A 213 -26.81 -24.64 29.41
N GLN A 214 -27.28 -24.06 30.52
CA GLN A 214 -28.51 -24.48 31.20
C GLN A 214 -29.26 -23.22 31.65
N GLU A 215 -30.57 -23.21 31.41
CA GLU A 215 -31.51 -22.13 31.69
C GLU A 215 -31.58 -21.77 33.18
N SER A 216 -31.50 -20.47 33.53
CA SER A 216 -32.21 -19.88 34.68
C SER A 216 -32.03 -18.35 34.73
N GLU A 217 -33.00 -17.71 35.39
CA GLU A 217 -33.36 -16.30 35.38
C GLU A 217 -32.46 -15.37 36.24
N SER A 218 -32.41 -14.08 35.84
CA SER A 218 -32.12 -12.90 36.68
C SER A 218 -30.63 -12.54 36.95
N PRO A 219 -30.30 -11.27 37.29
CA PRO A 219 -29.26 -10.48 36.61
C PRO A 219 -27.99 -10.24 37.46
N GLU A 220 -26.97 -9.67 36.80
CA GLU A 220 -25.62 -9.35 37.29
C GLU A 220 -24.61 -10.52 37.28
N LYS A 221 -23.89 -10.64 36.17
CA LYS A 221 -22.43 -10.88 36.16
C LYS A 221 -21.84 -10.54 34.81
N SER A 222 -20.77 -9.75 34.88
CA SER A 222 -19.93 -9.29 33.78
C SER A 222 -19.49 -10.45 32.88
N CYS A 223 -20.04 -10.51 31.68
CA CYS A 223 -19.48 -11.32 30.60
C CYS A 223 -18.20 -10.62 30.11
N CYS A 224 -17.06 -11.28 30.27
CA CYS A 224 -15.79 -10.85 29.69
C CYS A 224 -15.95 -10.63 28.18
N HIS A 225 -15.72 -9.40 27.72
CA HIS A 225 -15.63 -9.09 26.30
C HIS A 225 -14.35 -9.72 25.70
N PRO A 226 -14.42 -10.39 24.53
CA PRO A 226 -13.23 -10.76 23.77
C PRO A 226 -12.67 -9.48 23.15
N GLY A 227 -11.75 -8.83 23.85
CA GLY A 227 -11.24 -7.54 23.37
C GLY A 227 -10.24 -6.78 24.24
N SER A 228 -9.76 -7.34 25.35
CA SER A 228 -8.71 -6.69 26.15
C SER A 228 -7.51 -7.59 26.31
N SER A 229 -6.70 -7.72 25.25
CA SER A 229 -5.29 -8.06 25.46
C SER A 229 -4.63 -6.87 26.17
N SER A 230 -3.92 -7.16 27.25
CA SER A 230 -3.16 -6.16 28.01
C SER A 230 -2.07 -5.53 27.13
N PRO A 231 -1.67 -4.27 27.39
CA PRO A 231 -0.62 -3.61 26.59
C PRO A 231 0.76 -4.27 26.66
N GLU A 232 1.00 -5.19 27.61
CA GLU A 232 2.25 -5.95 27.71
C GLU A 232 2.37 -7.07 26.66
N ASP A 233 1.26 -7.65 26.19
CA ASP A 233 1.28 -8.76 25.23
C ASP A 233 1.66 -8.35 23.79
N LYS A 234 1.56 -7.05 23.45
CA LYS A 234 1.93 -6.57 22.10
C LYS A 234 3.45 -6.46 21.90
N ASN A 235 4.22 -6.26 22.96
CA ASN A 235 5.67 -6.01 22.87
C ASN A 235 6.49 -7.30 22.71
N TYR A 236 6.00 -8.44 23.20
CA TYR A 236 6.72 -9.72 23.12
C TYR A 236 6.69 -10.36 21.72
N HIS A 237 5.84 -9.87 20.82
CA HIS A 237 5.57 -10.53 19.54
C HIS A 237 6.40 -10.02 18.36
N ALA A 238 6.88 -8.78 18.37
CA ALA A 238 7.45 -8.14 17.18
C ALA A 238 8.98 -8.19 17.06
N ALA A 239 9.72 -8.22 18.18
CA ALA A 239 11.19 -8.23 18.16
C ALA A 239 11.79 -9.42 17.37
N PRO A 240 11.25 -10.65 17.42
CA PRO A 240 11.76 -11.77 16.65
C PRO A 240 11.57 -11.61 15.12
N GLU A 241 10.43 -11.09 14.66
CA GLU A 241 10.18 -10.91 13.22
C GLU A 241 11.18 -9.95 12.57
N PHE A 242 11.60 -8.90 13.29
CA PHE A 242 12.59 -7.94 12.80
C PHE A 242 13.93 -8.61 12.41
N PHE A 243 14.41 -9.57 13.21
CA PHE A 243 15.63 -10.29 12.87
C PHE A 243 15.49 -11.11 11.59
N GLY A 244 14.32 -11.72 11.37
CA GLY A 244 13.99 -12.40 10.12
C GLY A 244 14.04 -11.46 8.93
N ASN A 245 13.43 -10.28 9.07
CA ASN A 245 13.45 -9.22 8.05
C ASN A 245 14.89 -8.78 7.75
N LEU A 246 15.75 -8.60 8.75
CA LEU A 246 17.15 -8.22 8.54
C LEU A 246 17.90 -9.29 7.72
N ILE A 247 17.72 -10.58 8.04
CA ILE A 247 18.31 -11.69 7.28
C ILE A 247 17.80 -11.68 5.83
N ALA A 248 16.51 -11.42 5.63
CA ALA A 248 15.93 -11.33 4.29
C ALA A 248 16.50 -10.16 3.48
N VAL A 249 16.70 -8.97 4.09
CA VAL A 249 17.35 -7.83 3.42
C VAL A 249 18.78 -8.17 3.00
N VAL A 250 19.57 -8.80 3.87
CA VAL A 250 20.93 -9.24 3.53
C VAL A 250 20.91 -10.23 2.38
N MET A 251 20.01 -11.22 2.42
CA MET A 251 19.85 -12.19 1.34
C MET A 251 19.44 -11.52 0.02
N LEU A 252 18.46 -10.62 0.03
CA LEU A 252 18.03 -9.88 -1.16
C LEU A 252 19.16 -9.02 -1.72
N TYR A 253 19.95 -8.37 -0.86
CA TYR A 253 21.13 -7.62 -1.27
C TYR A 253 22.15 -8.52 -1.97
N LEU A 254 22.41 -9.73 -1.44
CA LEU A 254 23.27 -10.71 -2.10
C LEU A 254 22.68 -11.14 -3.45
N VAL A 255 21.39 -11.46 -3.52
CA VAL A 255 20.71 -11.81 -4.78
C VAL A 255 20.88 -10.71 -5.82
N VAL A 256 20.67 -9.44 -5.46
CA VAL A 256 20.85 -8.30 -6.37
C VAL A 256 22.32 -8.13 -6.78
N SER A 257 23.25 -8.26 -5.83
CA SER A 257 24.69 -8.08 -6.10
C SER A 257 25.27 -9.18 -7.01
N TYR A 258 24.66 -10.36 -7.00
CA TYR A 258 25.03 -11.48 -7.86
C TYR A 258 24.11 -11.63 -9.08
N HIS A 259 23.06 -10.81 -9.22
CA HIS A 259 22.28 -10.80 -10.43
C HIS A 259 23.12 -10.16 -11.54
N GLY A 260 23.14 -10.77 -12.74
CA GLY A 260 23.78 -10.18 -13.92
C GLY A 260 23.13 -8.84 -14.31
N GLU A 261 23.74 -8.14 -15.27
CA GLU A 261 23.26 -6.83 -15.73
C GLU A 261 21.76 -6.84 -16.08
N ILE A 262 21.01 -5.92 -15.49
CA ILE A 262 19.59 -5.73 -15.80
C ILE A 262 19.50 -5.15 -17.23
N PRO A 263 18.61 -5.68 -18.10
CA PRO A 263 18.44 -5.14 -19.44
C PRO A 263 18.25 -3.62 -19.44
N ALA A 264 18.88 -2.90 -20.36
CA ALA A 264 18.88 -1.43 -20.38
C ALA A 264 17.47 -0.81 -20.40
N ALA A 265 16.51 -1.47 -21.07
CA ALA A 265 15.11 -1.05 -21.07
C ALA A 265 14.47 -1.14 -19.67
N SER A 266 14.71 -2.25 -18.96
CA SER A 266 14.20 -2.48 -17.61
C SER A 266 14.88 -1.56 -16.60
N SER A 267 16.20 -1.34 -16.73
CA SER A 267 16.95 -0.43 -15.85
C SER A 267 16.45 1.01 -15.95
N GLN A 268 16.09 1.49 -17.15
CA GLN A 268 15.51 2.82 -17.32
C GLN A 268 14.13 2.94 -16.67
N ILE A 269 13.26 1.93 -16.80
CA ILE A 269 11.94 1.91 -16.14
C ILE A 269 12.11 1.93 -14.61
N ILE A 270 12.98 1.06 -14.07
CA ILE A 270 13.26 0.99 -12.63
C ILE A 270 13.81 2.32 -12.13
N LYS A 271 14.73 2.95 -12.88
CA LYS A 271 15.28 4.26 -12.54
C LYS A 271 14.18 5.33 -12.49
N ASN A 272 13.30 5.39 -13.50
CA ASN A 272 12.19 6.35 -13.52
C ASN A 272 11.24 6.16 -12.32
N ILE A 273 10.91 4.91 -11.97
CA ILE A 273 10.07 4.60 -10.82
C ILE A 273 10.78 4.97 -9.51
N SER A 274 12.08 4.67 -9.40
CA SER A 274 12.89 4.97 -8.22
C SER A 274 13.03 6.48 -8.00
N ASP A 275 13.32 7.23 -9.07
CA ASP A 275 13.42 8.68 -9.04
C ASP A 275 12.08 9.31 -8.64
N ALA A 276 10.96 8.78 -9.17
CA ALA A 276 9.61 9.21 -8.78
C ALA A 276 9.33 8.92 -7.29
N PHE A 277 9.66 7.72 -6.80
CA PHE A 277 9.47 7.35 -5.40
C PHE A 277 10.27 8.26 -4.46
N ILE A 278 11.57 8.44 -4.76
CA ILE A 278 12.46 9.29 -3.97
C ILE A 278 11.95 10.73 -3.99
N SER A 279 11.63 11.28 -5.16
CA SER A 279 11.09 12.63 -5.29
C SER A 279 9.81 12.83 -4.47
N LEU A 280 8.85 11.90 -4.56
CA LEU A 280 7.60 11.93 -3.79
C LEU A 280 7.86 11.82 -2.28
N ALA A 281 8.83 11.01 -1.85
CA ALA A 281 9.23 10.89 -0.45
C ALA A 281 9.83 12.20 0.08
N TYR A 282 10.77 12.82 -0.67
CA TYR A 282 11.37 14.11 -0.31
C TYR A 282 10.35 15.25 -0.21
N ILE A 283 9.34 15.25 -1.09
CA ILE A 283 8.24 16.23 -1.07
C ILE A 283 7.31 15.97 0.13
N SER A 284 6.99 14.71 0.43
CA SER A 284 6.00 14.35 1.44
C SER A 284 6.54 14.41 2.87
N ALA A 285 7.83 14.12 3.09
CA ALA A 285 8.37 13.92 4.43
C ALA A 285 8.23 15.13 5.37
N PRO A 286 8.51 16.39 4.96
CA PRO A 286 8.30 17.54 5.84
C PRO A 286 6.84 17.67 6.31
N ALA A 287 5.89 17.47 5.40
CA ALA A 287 4.46 17.52 5.71
C ALA A 287 4.05 16.39 6.67
N LEU A 288 4.61 15.19 6.50
CA LEU A 288 4.36 14.06 7.40
C LEU A 288 4.87 14.31 8.81
N ILE A 289 6.07 14.90 8.98
CA ILE A 289 6.59 15.24 10.32
C ILE A 289 5.68 16.26 10.99
N ILE A 290 5.35 17.34 10.30
CA ILE A 290 4.44 18.38 10.82
C ILE A 290 3.11 17.72 11.19
N ALA A 291 2.61 16.80 10.37
CA ALA A 291 1.36 16.12 10.65
C ALA A 291 1.38 15.22 11.87
N TYR A 292 2.42 14.41 12.05
CA TYR A 292 2.57 13.56 13.22
C TYR A 292 2.73 14.38 14.50
N LEU A 293 3.54 15.44 14.46
CA LEU A 293 3.75 16.34 15.60
C LEU A 293 2.47 17.11 15.95
N LEU A 294 1.80 17.70 14.96
CA LEU A 294 0.61 18.49 15.20
C LEU A 294 -0.60 17.61 15.58
N SER A 295 -0.69 16.37 15.07
CA SER A 295 -1.67 15.39 15.57
C SER A 295 -1.42 15.05 17.04
N GLY A 296 -0.16 14.89 17.44
CA GLY A 296 0.21 14.71 18.84
C GLY A 296 -0.11 15.94 19.70
N LEU A 297 0.13 17.15 19.18
CA LEU A 297 -0.23 18.39 19.86
C LEU A 297 -1.75 18.56 19.97
N ILE A 298 -2.51 18.24 18.93
CA ILE A 298 -3.97 18.22 18.98
C ILE A 298 -4.44 17.21 20.01
N GLN A 299 -3.83 16.02 20.05
CA GLN A 299 -4.12 15.01 21.07
C GLN A 299 -3.90 15.59 22.48
N ALA A 300 -2.81 16.33 22.70
CA ALA A 300 -2.48 16.96 23.98
C ALA A 300 -3.36 18.18 24.34
N LEU A 301 -3.63 19.08 23.39
CA LEU A 301 -4.18 20.41 23.63
C LEU A 301 -5.68 20.54 23.37
N VAL A 302 -6.20 19.87 22.34
CA VAL A 302 -7.59 20.05 21.90
C VAL A 302 -8.52 19.22 22.78
N SER A 303 -9.28 19.87 23.65
CA SER A 303 -10.31 19.16 24.43
C SER A 303 -11.49 18.78 23.54
N PRO A 304 -12.21 17.67 23.83
CA PRO A 304 -13.46 17.35 23.12
C PRO A 304 -14.48 18.50 23.17
N ALA A 305 -14.47 19.30 24.24
CA ALA A 305 -15.28 20.50 24.38
C ALA A 305 -14.98 21.57 23.30
N SER A 306 -13.71 21.73 22.92
CA SER A 306 -13.29 22.68 21.87
C SER A 306 -13.74 22.27 20.48
N LEU A 307 -14.15 21.02 20.24
CA LEU A 307 -14.72 20.59 18.96
C LEU A 307 -16.24 20.79 18.87
N LYS A 308 -16.92 21.10 19.99
CA LYS A 308 -18.38 21.31 20.03
C LYS A 308 -18.84 22.43 19.10
N TRP A 309 -18.01 23.44 18.83
CA TRP A 309 -18.38 24.53 17.91
C TRP A 309 -18.51 24.06 16.46
N LEU A 310 -17.75 23.04 16.04
CA LEU A 310 -17.84 22.43 14.71
C LEU A 310 -19.18 21.70 14.52
N ALA A 311 -19.79 21.21 15.60
CA ALA A 311 -21.07 20.52 15.57
C ALA A 311 -22.29 21.46 15.59
N LYS A 312 -22.12 22.76 15.85
CA LYS A 312 -23.23 23.72 15.86
C LYS A 312 -23.71 24.06 14.45
N GLY A 313 -25.02 24.03 14.24
CA GLY A 313 -25.69 24.44 12.99
C GLY A 313 -26.06 23.26 12.08
N SER A 314 -26.66 23.57 10.93
CA SER A 314 -27.03 22.57 9.91
C SER A 314 -25.80 21.90 9.30
N LEU A 315 -25.98 20.74 8.66
CA LEU A 315 -24.89 20.00 8.00
C LEU A 315 -24.08 20.87 7.02
N SER A 316 -24.74 21.80 6.32
CA SER A 316 -24.08 22.74 5.41
C SER A 316 -23.17 23.73 6.15
N VAL A 317 -23.61 24.24 7.30
CA VAL A 317 -22.79 25.13 8.15
C VAL A 317 -21.58 24.37 8.70
N GLN A 318 -21.77 23.11 9.10
CA GLN A 318 -20.67 22.27 9.58
C GLN A 318 -19.64 22.01 8.46
N ALA A 319 -20.09 21.68 7.25
CA ALA A 319 -19.21 21.52 6.09
C ALA A 319 -18.42 22.80 5.79
N LEU A 320 -19.06 23.97 5.83
CA LEU A 320 -18.39 25.25 5.62
C LEU A 320 -17.33 25.53 6.70
N LYS A 321 -17.62 25.20 7.96
CA LYS A 321 -16.63 25.31 9.06
C LYS A 321 -15.42 24.41 8.82
N GLY A 322 -15.65 23.18 8.35
CA GLY A 322 -14.59 22.25 7.96
C GLY A 322 -13.73 22.79 6.80
N LEU A 323 -14.38 23.39 5.81
CA LEU A 323 -13.71 24.02 4.66
C LEU A 323 -12.78 25.16 5.10
N VAL A 324 -13.28 26.06 5.96
CA VAL A 324 -12.50 27.18 6.52
C VAL A 324 -11.32 26.67 7.35
N LEU A 325 -11.51 25.57 8.09
CA LEU A 325 -10.44 24.96 8.88
C LEU A 325 -9.33 24.35 7.99
N GLY A 326 -9.68 23.84 6.81
CA GLY A 326 -8.72 23.21 5.90
C GLY A 326 -7.92 24.21 5.06
N LEU A 327 -8.52 25.35 4.71
CA LEU A 327 -7.95 26.36 3.82
C LEU A 327 -6.52 26.86 4.19
N PRO A 328 -6.19 27.15 5.46
CA PRO A 328 -4.87 27.68 5.82
C PRO A 328 -3.77 26.62 5.95
N LEU A 329 -4.09 25.33 5.89
CA LEU A 329 -3.15 24.27 6.25
C LEU A 329 -2.40 23.74 5.00
N PRO A 330 -1.07 23.95 4.89
CA PRO A 330 -0.27 23.41 3.79
C PRO A 330 0.07 21.93 4.04
N VAL A 331 -0.96 21.09 4.16
CA VAL A 331 -0.81 19.67 4.47
C VAL A 331 -1.24 18.85 3.27
N CYS A 332 -0.33 18.00 2.79
CA CYS A 332 -0.64 17.08 1.69
C CYS A 332 -1.68 16.03 2.09
N SER A 333 -2.23 15.34 1.09
CA SER A 333 -3.24 14.29 1.30
C SER A 333 -2.75 13.14 2.19
N CYS A 334 -1.44 12.87 2.25
CA CYS A 334 -0.84 11.91 3.18
C CYS A 334 -0.82 12.44 4.63
N GLY A 335 -0.48 13.71 4.81
CA GLY A 335 -0.33 14.34 6.12
C GLY A 335 -1.65 14.64 6.81
N ILE A 336 -2.73 14.86 6.07
CA ILE A 336 -4.03 15.21 6.67
C ILE A 336 -4.72 14.02 7.36
N LEU A 337 -4.36 12.78 7.00
CA LEU A 337 -4.99 11.56 7.53
C LEU A 337 -4.76 11.37 9.04
N PRO A 338 -3.52 11.52 9.56
CA PRO A 338 -3.24 11.66 10.99
C PRO A 338 -4.19 12.61 11.75
N PHE A 339 -4.44 13.80 11.19
CA PHE A 339 -5.31 14.80 11.81
C PHE A 339 -6.76 14.39 11.78
N TYR A 340 -7.23 13.97 10.60
CA TYR A 340 -8.59 13.54 10.38
C TYR A 340 -8.97 12.45 11.38
N ARG A 341 -8.11 11.45 11.56
CA ARG A 341 -8.29 10.38 12.54
C ARG A 341 -8.41 10.93 13.97
N THR A 342 -7.54 11.87 14.34
CA THR A 342 -7.52 12.47 15.68
C THR A 342 -8.80 13.27 15.97
N ILE A 343 -9.24 14.14 15.05
CA ILE A 343 -10.45 14.96 15.25
C ILE A 343 -11.73 14.11 15.25
N VAL A 344 -11.80 13.07 14.42
CA VAL A 344 -12.93 12.13 14.40
C VAL A 344 -13.00 11.36 15.71
N LYS A 345 -11.87 10.82 16.20
CA LYS A 345 -11.81 10.12 17.50
C LYS A 345 -12.19 11.02 18.69
N LYS A 346 -11.96 12.32 18.59
CA LYS A 346 -12.38 13.32 19.57
C LYS A 346 -13.84 13.80 19.40
N GLY A 347 -14.60 13.21 18.48
CA GLY A 347 -16.03 13.47 18.27
C GLY A 347 -16.33 14.72 17.45
N ALA A 348 -15.43 15.13 16.54
CA ALA A 348 -15.73 16.20 15.58
C ALA A 348 -16.97 15.87 14.73
N ALA A 349 -17.71 16.91 14.35
CA ALA A 349 -18.90 16.77 13.52
C ALA A 349 -18.55 16.16 12.15
N PRO A 350 -19.24 15.09 11.69
CA PRO A 350 -18.83 14.37 10.48
C PRO A 350 -18.75 15.25 9.22
N ALA A 351 -19.71 16.15 9.02
CA ALA A 351 -19.71 17.07 7.89
C ALA A 351 -18.47 17.99 7.90
N ALA A 352 -18.10 18.52 9.08
CA ALA A 352 -16.90 19.34 9.21
C ALA A 352 -15.62 18.52 8.97
N ALA A 353 -15.54 17.31 9.52
CA ALA A 353 -14.37 16.45 9.38
C ALA A 353 -14.15 16.00 7.92
N ILE A 354 -15.21 15.61 7.20
CA ILE A 354 -15.11 15.20 5.79
C ILE A 354 -14.76 16.40 4.89
N ALA A 355 -15.40 17.56 5.11
CA ALA A 355 -15.06 18.76 4.35
C ALA A 355 -13.60 19.19 4.59
N PHE A 356 -13.14 19.13 5.84
CA PHE A 356 -11.74 19.40 6.21
C PHE A 356 -10.75 18.44 5.54
N LEU A 357 -11.06 17.15 5.50
CA LEU A 357 -10.24 16.11 4.86
C LEU A 357 -9.99 16.40 3.38
N ILE A 358 -11.03 16.85 2.66
CA ILE A 358 -10.95 17.15 1.22
C ILE A 358 -10.35 18.54 0.97
N ALA A 359 -10.80 19.55 1.73
CA ALA A 359 -10.42 20.94 1.50
C ALA A 359 -8.92 21.19 1.73
N THR A 360 -8.31 20.53 2.71
CA THR A 360 -6.91 20.78 3.10
C THR A 360 -5.90 20.56 1.97
N PRO A 361 -5.85 19.37 1.33
CA PRO A 361 -4.91 19.14 0.23
C PRO A 361 -5.27 19.86 -1.08
N GLU A 362 -6.50 20.40 -1.21
CA GLU A 362 -6.98 21.03 -2.45
C GLU A 362 -6.90 22.56 -2.44
N LEU A 363 -7.16 23.17 -1.28
CA LEU A 363 -7.20 24.64 -1.09
C LEU A 363 -5.93 25.19 -0.44
N GLY A 364 -4.94 24.32 -0.19
CA GLY A 364 -3.68 24.70 0.42
C GLY A 364 -2.97 25.83 -0.34
N ILE A 365 -2.25 26.67 0.41
CA ILE A 365 -1.50 27.79 -0.17
C ILE A 365 -0.46 27.33 -1.22
N ASP A 366 0.10 26.13 -1.03
CA ASP A 366 1.02 25.50 -1.97
C ASP A 366 0.34 25.14 -3.29
N ALA A 367 -0.89 24.62 -3.25
CA ALA A 367 -1.68 24.32 -4.43
C ALA A 367 -1.95 25.59 -5.24
N ILE A 368 -2.25 26.71 -4.58
CA ILE A 368 -2.49 28.02 -5.22
C ILE A 368 -1.19 28.55 -5.85
N LEU A 369 -0.09 28.56 -5.10
CA LEU A 369 1.20 29.09 -5.54
C LEU A 369 1.79 28.32 -6.72
N ILE A 370 1.51 27.02 -6.84
CA ILE A 370 1.94 26.19 -7.97
C ILE A 370 0.96 26.29 -9.14
N SER A 371 -0.35 26.34 -8.89
CA SER A 371 -1.37 26.39 -9.94
C SER A 371 -1.35 27.70 -10.70
N PHE A 372 -1.20 28.83 -10.00
CA PHE A 372 -1.26 30.14 -10.63
C PHE A 372 -0.23 30.33 -11.76
N PRO A 373 1.08 30.07 -11.57
CA PRO A 373 2.07 30.23 -12.64
C PRO A 373 1.95 29.17 -13.74
N LEU A 374 1.52 27.94 -13.43
CA LEU A 374 1.51 26.84 -14.40
C LEU A 374 0.21 26.76 -15.21
N LEU A 375 -0.94 26.89 -14.55
CA LEU A 375 -2.26 26.78 -15.16
C LEU A 375 -2.86 28.14 -15.54
N GLY A 376 -2.31 29.23 -15.00
CA GLY A 376 -2.88 30.57 -15.12
C GLY A 376 -4.05 30.80 -14.17
N ILE A 377 -4.44 32.07 -14.05
CA ILE A 377 -5.46 32.50 -13.07
C ILE A 377 -6.83 31.85 -13.30
N LYS A 378 -7.28 31.70 -14.55
CA LYS A 378 -8.62 31.19 -14.86
C LYS A 378 -8.78 29.73 -14.41
N LEU A 379 -7.87 28.83 -14.83
CA LEU A 379 -7.88 27.43 -14.41
C LEU A 379 -7.65 27.28 -12.91
N THR A 380 -6.78 28.10 -12.30
CA THR A 380 -6.56 28.09 -10.85
C THR A 380 -7.84 28.43 -10.08
N LEU A 381 -8.59 29.45 -10.50
CA LEU A 381 -9.87 29.79 -9.87
C LEU A 381 -10.91 28.69 -10.06
N LEU A 382 -11.01 28.11 -11.26
CA LEU A 382 -11.91 26.99 -11.52
C LEU A 382 -11.58 25.78 -10.64
N ARG A 383 -10.29 25.49 -10.45
CA ARG A 383 -9.82 24.46 -9.53
C ARG A 383 -10.25 24.75 -8.09
N LEU A 384 -10.02 25.96 -7.58
CA LEU A 384 -10.37 26.32 -6.20
C LEU A 384 -11.88 26.27 -5.96
N LEU A 385 -12.68 26.82 -6.89
CA LEU A 385 -14.14 26.75 -6.79
C LEU A 385 -14.63 25.30 -6.89
N GLY A 386 -14.03 24.50 -7.77
CA GLY A 386 -14.30 23.08 -7.90
C GLY A 386 -13.97 22.29 -6.62
N ALA A 387 -12.85 22.60 -5.97
CA ALA A 387 -12.45 21.99 -4.70
C ALA A 387 -13.42 22.36 -3.56
N ILE A 388 -13.86 23.61 -3.50
CA ILE A 388 -14.88 24.05 -2.53
C ILE A 388 -16.20 23.29 -2.77
N ALA A 389 -16.65 23.22 -4.03
CA ALA A 389 -17.85 22.49 -4.40
C ALA A 389 -17.74 21.00 -4.07
N LEU A 390 -16.61 20.36 -4.41
CA LEU A 390 -16.33 18.96 -4.12
C LEU A 390 -16.41 18.68 -2.62
N ALA A 391 -15.65 19.43 -1.81
CA ALA A 391 -15.61 19.25 -0.36
C ALA A 391 -17.00 19.44 0.27
N PHE A 392 -17.75 20.46 -0.18
CA PHE A 392 -19.09 20.74 0.31
C PHE A 392 -20.10 19.64 -0.05
N VAL A 393 -20.15 19.23 -1.32
CA VAL A 393 -21.08 18.21 -1.82
C VAL A 393 -20.81 16.86 -1.17
N VAL A 394 -19.55 16.41 -1.18
CA VAL A 394 -19.16 15.12 -0.58
C VAL A 394 -19.47 15.11 0.91
N ALA A 395 -19.10 16.16 1.66
CA ALA A 395 -19.42 16.25 3.08
C ALA A 395 -20.92 16.23 3.33
N ARG A 396 -21.72 16.91 2.51
CA ARG A 396 -23.17 17.00 2.71
C ARG A 396 -23.91 15.70 2.43
N ILE A 397 -23.44 14.92 1.46
CA ILE A 397 -24.00 13.62 1.08
C ILE A 397 -23.59 12.54 2.10
N LEU A 398 -22.34 12.53 2.55
CA LEU A 398 -21.81 11.44 3.37
C LEU A 398 -22.04 11.64 4.88
N ALA A 399 -22.06 12.87 5.38
CA ALA A 399 -22.20 13.14 6.81
C ALA A 399 -23.44 12.49 7.48
N PRO A 400 -24.63 12.43 6.85
CA PRO A 400 -25.78 11.73 7.43
C PRO A 400 -25.54 10.24 7.71
N GLY A 401 -24.62 9.60 6.97
CA GLY A 401 -24.28 8.19 7.15
C GLY A 401 -23.29 7.91 8.28
N VAL A 402 -22.77 8.95 8.94
CA VAL A 402 -21.76 8.83 10.00
C VAL A 402 -22.37 9.24 11.34
N LYS A 403 -22.37 8.31 12.30
CA LYS A 403 -22.73 8.63 13.68
C LYS A 403 -21.52 9.28 14.36
N PRO A 404 -21.65 10.51 14.91
CA PRO A 404 -20.57 11.10 15.68
C PRO A 404 -20.20 10.19 16.85
N LEU A 405 -18.91 10.03 17.12
CA LEU A 405 -18.48 9.29 18.31
C LEU A 405 -18.92 10.06 19.57
N PRO A 406 -19.37 9.36 20.62
CA PRO A 406 -19.71 10.01 21.89
C PRO A 406 -18.48 10.76 22.40
N LEU A 407 -18.66 12.03 22.75
CA LEU A 407 -17.61 12.80 23.41
C LEU A 407 -17.32 12.09 24.75
N LYS A 408 -16.14 11.48 24.89
CA LYS A 408 -15.68 11.07 26.21
C LYS A 408 -15.44 12.34 27.01
N ASP A 409 -16.32 12.60 27.97
CA ASP A 409 -16.04 13.54 29.05
C ASP A 409 -14.93 12.90 29.90
N GLU A 410 -13.67 13.14 29.52
CA GLU A 410 -12.57 12.89 30.42
C GLU A 410 -12.74 13.84 31.62
N HIS A 411 -13.25 13.29 32.73
CA HIS A 411 -12.94 13.80 34.06
C HIS A 411 -11.43 13.62 34.27
N ALA A 412 -10.63 14.52 33.69
CA ALA A 412 -9.20 14.52 33.87
C ALA A 412 -8.89 15.03 35.28
N ALA A 413 -8.50 14.12 36.18
CA ALA A 413 -7.51 14.48 37.17
C ALA A 413 -6.35 15.14 36.42
N SER A 414 -6.08 16.40 36.75
CA SER A 414 -5.25 17.34 35.99
C SER A 414 -3.82 16.82 35.78
N LYS A 415 -3.61 16.01 34.73
CA LYS A 415 -2.27 15.68 34.24
C LYS A 415 -1.53 16.96 33.91
N SER A 416 -0.25 17.01 34.27
CA SER A 416 0.60 18.15 33.96
C SER A 416 0.65 18.39 32.45
N PHE A 417 0.78 19.65 32.03
CA PHE A 417 0.93 20.00 30.61
C PHE A 417 2.05 19.19 29.94
N MET A 418 3.14 18.94 30.65
CA MET A 418 4.28 18.16 30.15
C MET A 418 3.93 16.68 29.93
N GLU A 419 3.13 16.09 30.82
CA GLU A 419 2.64 14.71 30.67
C GLU A 419 1.68 14.60 29.48
N ARG A 420 0.77 15.57 29.32
CA ARG A 420 -0.13 15.65 28.17
C ARG A 420 0.65 15.79 26.86
N LEU A 421 1.69 16.62 26.83
CA LEU A 421 2.54 16.80 25.66
C LEU A 421 3.34 15.54 25.35
N LYS A 422 3.90 14.86 26.36
CA LYS A 422 4.61 13.59 26.19
C LYS A 422 3.70 12.48 25.68
N GLU A 423 2.50 12.35 26.24
CA GLU A 423 1.49 11.39 25.76
C GLU A 423 1.04 11.72 24.33
N GLY A 424 0.81 13.00 24.02
CA GLY A 424 0.48 13.46 22.67
C GLY A 424 1.58 13.15 21.66
N LEU A 425 2.85 13.44 21.97
CA LEU A 425 3.99 13.13 21.10
C LEU A 425 4.18 11.63 20.91
N LYS A 426 4.03 10.82 21.97
CA LYS A 426 4.08 9.36 21.89
C LYS A 426 2.96 8.83 20.97
N PHE A 427 1.76 9.39 21.07
CA PHE A 427 0.65 9.06 20.19
C PHE A 427 0.96 9.42 18.73
N GLY A 428 1.40 10.65 18.47
CA GLY A 428 1.66 11.16 17.12
C GLY A 428 2.83 10.48 16.41
N THR A 429 3.92 10.19 17.11
CA THR A 429 5.14 9.57 16.53
C THR A 429 5.18 8.04 16.66
N GLY A 430 4.31 7.46 17.50
CA GLY A 430 4.21 6.01 17.70
C GLY A 430 2.95 5.45 17.05
N GLU A 431 1.83 5.48 17.77
CA GLU A 431 0.57 4.84 17.37
C GLU A 431 0.03 5.31 16.01
N LEU A 432 0.19 6.60 15.71
CA LEU A 432 -0.29 7.18 14.46
C LEU A 432 0.58 6.76 13.28
N VAL A 433 1.90 6.71 13.46
CA VAL A 433 2.84 6.16 12.48
C VAL A 433 2.55 4.69 12.25
N ASP A 434 2.30 3.93 13.31
CA ASP A 434 2.00 2.49 13.23
C ASP A 434 0.78 2.20 12.37
N THR A 435 -0.24 3.05 12.43
CA THR A 435 -1.52 2.84 11.73
C THR A 435 -1.57 3.51 10.35
N THR A 436 -0.87 4.63 10.13
CA THR A 436 -0.93 5.37 8.86
C THR A 436 0.27 5.15 7.96
N GLY A 437 1.43 4.82 8.51
CA GLY A 437 2.69 4.61 7.78
C GLY A 437 2.61 3.56 6.67
N PRO A 438 2.00 2.36 6.88
CA PRO A 438 1.88 1.35 5.83
C PRO A 438 1.10 1.86 4.62
N TRP A 439 -0.02 2.53 4.87
CA TRP A 439 -0.87 3.11 3.84
C TRP A 439 -0.14 4.23 3.07
N ILE A 440 0.59 5.09 3.77
CA ILE A 440 1.40 6.15 3.16
C ILE A 440 2.49 5.57 2.26
N LEU A 441 3.23 4.55 2.72
CA LEU A 441 4.24 3.88 1.89
C LEU A 441 3.61 3.20 0.66
N ALA A 442 2.51 2.49 0.84
CA ALA A 442 1.79 1.83 -0.25
C ALA A 442 1.30 2.84 -1.28
N GLY A 443 0.78 3.98 -0.82
CA GLY A 443 0.35 5.06 -1.68
C GLY A 443 1.52 5.69 -2.47
N ILE A 444 2.62 6.05 -1.82
CA ILE A 444 3.81 6.62 -2.51
C ILE A 444 4.38 5.62 -3.52
N ALA A 445 4.46 4.34 -3.16
CA ALA A 445 4.91 3.29 -4.08
C ALA A 445 4.00 3.14 -5.30
N LEU A 446 2.67 3.12 -5.11
CA LEU A 446 1.71 3.06 -6.20
C LEU A 446 1.84 4.28 -7.13
N ALA A 447 1.97 5.48 -6.56
CA ALA A 447 2.15 6.71 -7.32
C ALA A 447 3.45 6.70 -8.14
N ALA A 448 4.55 6.20 -7.59
CA ALA A 448 5.83 6.06 -8.27
C ALA A 448 5.76 5.12 -9.48
N VAL A 449 5.01 4.02 -9.38
CA VAL A 449 4.81 3.07 -10.49
C VAL A 449 3.92 3.64 -11.59
N LEU A 450 2.88 4.40 -11.19
CA LEU A 450 1.85 4.86 -12.12
C LEU A 450 2.20 6.19 -12.81
N HIS A 451 3.10 6.99 -12.23
CA HIS A 451 3.51 8.27 -12.80
C HIS A 451 4.12 8.16 -14.22
N PRO A 452 5.06 7.23 -14.52
CA PRO A 452 5.61 7.08 -15.88
C PRO A 452 4.54 6.67 -16.92
N LEU A 453 3.57 5.83 -16.52
CA LEU A 453 2.52 5.31 -17.41
C LEU A 453 1.58 6.40 -17.94
N LEU A 454 1.36 7.47 -17.17
CA LEU A 454 0.49 8.56 -17.59
C LEU A 454 1.06 9.40 -18.73
N LYS A 455 2.39 9.50 -18.84
CA LYS A 455 3.05 10.33 -19.86
C LYS A 455 2.81 9.81 -21.28
N GLU A 456 2.53 8.51 -21.41
CA GLU A 456 2.37 7.82 -22.69
C GLU A 456 0.89 7.66 -23.10
N TYR A 457 -0.07 8.14 -22.30
CA TYR A 457 -1.50 7.98 -22.59
C TYR A 457 -1.95 8.83 -23.80
N PRO A 458 -2.68 8.28 -24.79
CA PRO A 458 -3.14 9.02 -25.95
C PRO A 458 -4.20 10.07 -25.56
N ILE A 459 -3.87 11.35 -25.73
CA ILE A 459 -4.71 12.49 -25.34
C ILE A 459 -5.78 12.82 -26.41
N ASN A 460 -5.68 12.25 -27.63
CA ASN A 460 -6.56 12.57 -28.77
C ASN A 460 -7.95 11.87 -28.75
N ILE A 461 -8.59 11.74 -27.59
CA ILE A 461 -9.97 11.20 -27.47
C ILE A 461 -10.98 12.33 -27.22
N ASN A 462 -12.28 12.08 -27.42
CA ASN A 462 -13.33 13.10 -27.22
C ASN A 462 -13.31 13.64 -25.76
N PRO A 463 -13.34 14.97 -25.52
CA PRO A 463 -13.35 15.56 -24.18
C PRO A 463 -14.38 14.97 -23.22
N PHE A 464 -15.59 14.64 -23.70
CA PHE A 464 -16.64 13.99 -22.90
C PHE A 464 -16.20 12.65 -22.30
N ILE A 465 -15.30 11.93 -22.99
CA ILE A 465 -14.67 10.69 -22.52
C ILE A 465 -13.40 11.00 -21.73
N GLN A 466 -12.64 12.03 -22.12
CA GLN A 466 -11.44 12.46 -21.39
C GLN A 466 -11.76 12.77 -19.92
N VAL A 467 -12.82 13.56 -19.64
CA VAL A 467 -13.15 13.97 -18.26
C VAL A 467 -13.35 12.78 -17.31
N PRO A 468 -14.23 11.80 -17.57
CA PRO A 468 -14.40 10.65 -16.69
C PRO A 468 -13.14 9.77 -16.63
N VAL A 469 -12.40 9.61 -17.74
CA VAL A 469 -11.15 8.84 -17.72
C VAL A 469 -10.12 9.50 -16.81
N PHE A 470 -9.89 10.80 -16.94
CA PHE A 470 -8.93 11.54 -16.12
C PHE A 470 -9.39 11.72 -14.67
N GLY A 471 -10.69 11.85 -14.43
CA GLY A 471 -11.25 11.79 -13.08
C GLY A 471 -10.98 10.44 -12.42
N LEU A 472 -11.16 9.32 -13.14
CA LEU A 472 -10.81 7.99 -12.62
C LEU A 472 -9.30 7.82 -12.45
N LEU A 473 -8.50 8.29 -13.40
CA LEU A 473 -7.04 8.23 -13.31
C LEU A 473 -6.53 8.99 -12.08
N GLY A 474 -7.12 10.14 -11.72
CA GLY A 474 -6.74 10.87 -10.51
C GLY A 474 -6.85 9.98 -9.25
N ILE A 475 -7.93 9.20 -9.14
CA ILE A 475 -8.13 8.24 -8.03
C ILE A 475 -7.01 7.19 -7.97
N VAL A 476 -6.53 6.72 -9.13
CA VAL A 476 -5.55 5.63 -9.22
C VAL A 476 -4.11 6.13 -9.06
N VAL A 477 -3.74 7.22 -9.74
CA VAL A 477 -2.36 7.72 -9.86
C VAL A 477 -1.87 8.35 -8.57
N TYR A 478 -2.79 8.83 -7.72
CA TYR A 478 -2.47 9.35 -6.39
C TYR A 478 -1.33 10.37 -6.41
N VAL A 479 -1.55 11.48 -7.10
CA VAL A 479 -0.61 12.59 -7.08
C VAL A 479 -1.16 13.67 -6.17
N CYS A 480 -0.36 14.12 -5.20
CA CYS A 480 -0.70 15.27 -4.38
C CYS A 480 -0.90 16.52 -5.26
N ALA A 481 -1.64 17.50 -4.75
CA ALA A 481 -1.91 18.75 -5.46
C ALA A 481 -0.65 19.38 -6.08
N SER A 482 0.45 19.40 -5.33
CA SER A 482 1.72 20.00 -5.73
C SER A 482 2.38 19.25 -6.90
N GLY A 483 2.28 17.91 -6.96
CA GLY A 483 2.82 17.09 -8.05
C GLY A 483 1.88 16.94 -9.24
N ALA A 484 0.56 16.98 -9.00
CA ALA A 484 -0.46 16.83 -10.04
C ALA A 484 -0.51 18.06 -10.95
N THR A 485 -0.20 19.23 -10.40
CA THR A 485 -0.31 20.52 -11.11
C THR A 485 0.67 20.66 -12.27
N PRO A 486 2.00 20.41 -12.11
CA PRO A 486 2.93 20.43 -13.25
C PRO A 486 2.64 19.35 -14.28
N LEU A 487 2.25 18.14 -13.83
CA LEU A 487 1.87 17.06 -14.73
C LEU A 487 0.69 17.47 -15.62
N VAL A 488 -0.37 18.00 -15.02
CA VAL A 488 -1.55 18.48 -15.74
C VAL A 488 -1.21 19.67 -16.64
N ALA A 489 -0.31 20.57 -16.24
CA ALA A 489 0.14 21.64 -17.12
C ALA A 489 0.78 21.08 -18.41
N VAL A 490 1.66 20.09 -18.30
CA VAL A 490 2.28 19.42 -19.46
C VAL A 490 1.23 18.70 -20.33
N LEU A 491 0.26 18.02 -19.72
CA LEU A 491 -0.80 17.33 -20.45
C LEU A 491 -1.76 18.31 -21.15
N LEU A 492 -2.07 19.45 -20.53
CA LEU A 492 -2.83 20.54 -21.15
C LEU A 492 -2.08 21.10 -22.37
N PHE A 493 -0.76 21.26 -22.30
CA PHE A 493 0.06 21.60 -23.48
C PHE A 493 0.00 20.51 -24.56
N GLY A 494 -0.08 19.24 -24.15
CA GLY A 494 -0.28 18.09 -25.03
C GLY A 494 -1.69 17.93 -25.61
N GLY A 495 -2.62 18.84 -25.30
CA GLY A 495 -3.99 18.82 -25.83
C GLY A 495 -5.06 18.24 -24.90
N LEU A 496 -4.76 18.04 -23.61
CA LEU A 496 -5.75 17.59 -22.62
C LEU A 496 -6.84 18.67 -22.47
N SER A 497 -8.11 18.26 -22.34
CA SER A 497 -9.18 19.23 -22.11
C SER A 497 -9.08 19.90 -20.73
N PRO A 498 -9.45 21.19 -20.61
CA PRO A 498 -9.54 21.90 -19.33
C PRO A 498 -10.37 21.18 -18.27
N GLY A 499 -11.48 20.57 -18.67
CA GLY A 499 -12.37 19.79 -17.82
C GLY A 499 -11.71 18.52 -17.30
N ALA A 500 -10.98 17.80 -18.15
CA ALA A 500 -10.24 16.61 -17.76
C ALA A 500 -9.10 16.94 -16.79
N ALA A 501 -8.41 18.06 -17.03
CA ALA A 501 -7.43 18.61 -16.10
C ALA A 501 -8.02 18.90 -14.72
N ILE A 502 -9.17 19.59 -14.65
CA ILE A 502 -9.83 19.89 -13.37
C ILE A 502 -10.32 18.60 -12.69
N ALA A 503 -10.95 17.68 -13.42
CA ALA A 503 -11.40 16.42 -12.84
C ALA A 503 -10.24 15.60 -12.24
N PHE A 504 -9.09 15.55 -12.92
CA PHE A 504 -7.88 14.91 -12.38
C PHE A 504 -7.34 15.63 -11.14
N LEU A 505 -7.23 16.97 -11.20
CA LEU A 505 -6.69 17.79 -10.10
C LEU A 505 -7.57 17.78 -8.84
N LEU A 506 -8.87 17.50 -8.98
CA LEU A 506 -9.82 17.40 -7.87
C LEU A 506 -9.93 15.98 -7.30
N THR A 507 -9.74 14.94 -8.12
CA THR A 507 -9.85 13.55 -7.66
C THR A 507 -8.55 13.07 -7.05
N GLY A 508 -7.38 13.44 -7.60
CA GLY A 508 -6.08 12.96 -7.14
C GLY A 508 -5.75 13.30 -5.67
N PRO A 509 -5.79 14.58 -5.27
CA PRO A 509 -5.52 14.94 -3.87
C PRO A 509 -6.64 14.52 -2.93
N ALA A 510 -7.92 14.60 -3.35
CA ALA A 510 -9.06 14.22 -2.52
C ALA A 510 -9.20 12.71 -2.28
N THR A 511 -8.86 11.88 -3.26
CA THR A 511 -9.07 10.42 -3.22
C THR A 511 -7.76 9.69 -3.45
N ASN A 512 -7.38 8.84 -2.49
CA ASN A 512 -6.18 8.01 -2.61
C ASN A 512 -6.25 6.78 -1.73
N VAL A 513 -5.41 5.79 -2.02
CA VAL A 513 -5.39 4.50 -1.30
C VAL A 513 -5.26 4.70 0.21
N SER A 514 -4.46 5.67 0.66
CA SER A 514 -4.31 6.00 2.08
C SER A 514 -5.60 6.56 2.69
N THR A 515 -6.27 7.48 1.99
CA THR A 515 -7.58 8.02 2.38
C THR A 515 -8.63 6.91 2.43
N PHE A 516 -8.70 6.05 1.41
CA PHE A 516 -9.61 4.91 1.41
C PHE A 516 -9.34 3.96 2.57
N GLY A 517 -8.07 3.65 2.86
CA GLY A 517 -7.65 2.82 3.99
C GLY A 517 -8.13 3.40 5.32
N VAL A 518 -7.78 4.65 5.62
CA VAL A 518 -8.16 5.33 6.86
C VAL A 518 -9.68 5.50 6.98
N LEU A 519 -10.38 5.84 5.89
CA LEU A 519 -11.84 5.93 5.89
C LEU A 519 -12.50 4.57 6.10
N SER A 520 -11.95 3.50 5.51
CA SER A 520 -12.48 2.15 5.67
C SER A 520 -12.32 1.63 7.10
N GLU A 521 -11.22 2.01 7.75
CA GLU A 521 -10.95 1.67 9.15
C GLU A 521 -11.89 2.42 10.11
N LEU A 522 -12.11 3.72 9.88
CA LEU A 522 -12.90 4.57 10.78
C LEU A 522 -14.41 4.48 10.56
N HIS A 523 -14.85 4.37 9.31
CA HIS A 523 -16.27 4.48 8.92
C HIS A 523 -16.78 3.24 8.17
N GLY A 524 -15.93 2.24 7.92
CA GLY A 524 -16.26 1.03 7.19
C GLY A 524 -16.05 1.15 5.68
N ARG A 525 -15.83 0.00 5.02
CA ARG A 525 -15.50 -0.08 3.59
C ARG A 525 -16.59 0.50 2.68
N ARG A 526 -17.87 0.30 3.01
CA ARG A 526 -19.00 0.84 2.23
C ARG A 526 -18.94 2.37 2.18
N PHE A 527 -18.63 3.01 3.31
CA PHE A 527 -18.47 4.45 3.38
C PHE A 527 -17.31 4.94 2.51
N ALA A 528 -16.15 4.27 2.59
CA ALA A 528 -14.99 4.61 1.78
C ALA A 528 -15.28 4.51 0.26
N VAL A 529 -16.00 3.49 -0.18
CA VAL A 529 -16.41 3.34 -1.60
C VAL A 529 -17.38 4.46 -2.01
N ILE A 530 -18.40 4.75 -1.19
CA ILE A 530 -19.35 5.84 -1.46
C ILE A 530 -18.62 7.19 -1.55
N PHE A 531 -17.64 7.42 -0.67
CA PHE A 531 -16.77 8.60 -0.71
C PHE A 531 -16.07 8.73 -2.05
N GLY A 532 -15.39 7.67 -2.50
CA GLY A 532 -14.71 7.65 -3.80
C GLY A 532 -15.65 7.90 -4.97
N VAL A 533 -16.80 7.23 -5.01
CA VAL A 533 -17.80 7.39 -6.07
C VAL A 533 -18.38 8.79 -6.09
N THR A 534 -18.76 9.34 -4.94
CA THR A 534 -19.33 10.70 -4.86
C THR A 534 -18.29 11.75 -5.23
N ALA A 535 -17.04 11.59 -4.78
CA ALA A 535 -15.96 12.49 -5.15
C ALA A 535 -15.69 12.45 -6.67
N ALA A 536 -15.60 11.25 -7.25
CA ALA A 536 -15.39 11.05 -8.67
C ALA A 536 -16.52 11.68 -9.51
N LEU A 537 -17.79 11.36 -9.20
CA LEU A 537 -18.93 11.91 -9.92
C LEU A 537 -18.99 13.43 -9.82
N THR A 538 -18.74 13.99 -8.63
CA THR A 538 -18.75 15.44 -8.42
C THR A 538 -17.64 16.11 -9.24
N ALA A 539 -16.42 15.56 -9.22
CA ALA A 539 -15.29 16.09 -9.99
C ALA A 539 -15.51 15.97 -11.51
N VAL A 540 -16.11 14.87 -11.99
CA VAL A 540 -16.46 14.69 -13.40
C VAL A 540 -17.53 15.69 -13.83
N ILE A 541 -18.57 15.91 -13.01
CA ILE A 541 -19.59 16.93 -13.29
C ILE A 541 -18.95 18.31 -13.37
N ILE A 542 -18.08 18.67 -12.42
CA ILE A 542 -17.35 19.93 -12.43
C ILE A 542 -16.49 20.05 -13.70
N GLY A 543 -15.75 19.00 -14.07
CA GLY A 543 -14.94 18.97 -15.28
C GLY A 543 -15.75 19.14 -16.56
N LEU A 544 -16.89 18.46 -16.69
CA LEU A 544 -17.79 18.60 -17.84
C LEU A 544 -18.38 20.01 -17.94
N ILE A 545 -18.70 20.63 -16.79
CA ILE A 545 -19.12 22.05 -16.76
C ILE A 545 -17.98 22.94 -17.25
N VAL A 546 -16.75 22.69 -16.82
CA VAL A 546 -15.58 23.47 -17.28
C VAL A 546 -15.39 23.34 -18.80
N ASP A 547 -15.45 22.14 -19.36
CA ASP A 547 -15.33 21.95 -20.82
C ASP A 547 -16.48 22.60 -21.60
N LEU A 548 -17.69 22.63 -21.03
CA LEU A 548 -18.84 23.27 -21.67
C LEU A 548 -18.70 24.79 -21.76
N PHE A 549 -18.17 25.44 -20.72
CA PHE A 549 -18.09 26.90 -20.64
C PHE A 549 -16.71 27.46 -21.02
N PHE A 550 -15.64 26.66 -20.94
CA PHE A 550 -14.27 27.10 -21.11
C PHE A 550 -13.39 26.11 -21.93
N PRO A 551 -13.82 25.69 -23.13
CA PRO A 551 -13.12 24.66 -23.91
C PRO A 551 -11.70 25.05 -24.37
N ASP A 552 -11.44 26.36 -24.56
CA ASP A 552 -10.19 26.86 -25.16
C ASP A 552 -9.12 27.27 -24.13
N LEU A 553 -9.27 26.92 -22.84
CA LEU A 553 -8.26 27.26 -21.83
C LEU A 553 -6.98 26.45 -22.06
N LYS A 554 -5.85 27.15 -22.17
CA LYS A 554 -4.51 26.55 -22.27
C LYS A 554 -3.71 26.82 -21.00
N ALA A 555 -2.71 25.99 -20.73
CA ALA A 555 -1.74 26.23 -19.66
C ALA A 555 -0.93 27.51 -19.95
N ALA A 556 -0.49 28.20 -18.88
CA ALA A 556 0.07 29.54 -18.98
C ALA A 556 1.53 29.55 -19.44
N VAL A 557 2.37 28.63 -18.95
CA VAL A 557 3.82 28.56 -19.25
C VAL A 557 4.31 27.11 -19.17
N LEU A 558 5.28 26.73 -20.01
CA LEU A 558 6.01 25.48 -19.84
C LEU A 558 6.72 25.49 -18.47
N PRO A 559 6.61 24.45 -17.63
CA PRO A 559 7.21 24.47 -16.31
C PRO A 559 8.75 24.51 -16.40
N GLU A 560 9.37 25.66 -16.16
CA GLU A 560 10.75 25.68 -15.68
C GLU A 560 10.72 25.26 -14.21
N ALA A 561 11.44 24.18 -13.89
CA ALA A 561 11.56 23.67 -12.55
C ALA A 561 12.11 24.79 -11.65
N ALA A 562 11.23 25.38 -10.83
CA ALA A 562 11.61 26.37 -9.84
C ALA A 562 12.45 25.68 -8.75
N HIS A 563 13.75 25.52 -9.00
CA HIS A 563 14.75 25.17 -8.01
C HIS A 563 14.92 26.37 -7.09
N SER A 564 14.23 26.35 -5.95
CA SER A 564 14.49 27.30 -4.87
C SER A 564 15.08 26.57 -3.66
N HIS A 565 16.09 27.23 -3.09
CA HIS A 565 17.00 26.77 -2.05
C HIS A 565 16.29 26.33 -0.78
N VAL A 566 15.91 25.04 -0.71
CA VAL A 566 15.34 24.49 0.50
C VAL A 566 15.60 22.96 0.59
N GLU A 567 16.81 22.48 0.27
CA GLU A 567 17.08 21.02 0.24
C GLU A 567 17.36 20.42 1.63
N PHE A 568 18.06 21.14 2.51
CA PHE A 568 18.54 20.57 3.76
C PHE A 568 17.41 20.04 4.67
N TYR A 569 16.35 20.83 4.88
CA TYR A 569 15.24 20.40 5.74
C TYR A 569 14.46 19.22 5.14
N ARG A 570 14.40 19.09 3.80
CA ARG A 570 13.75 17.95 3.14
C ARG A 570 14.54 16.68 3.38
N THR A 571 15.86 16.73 3.26
CA THR A 571 16.75 15.61 3.57
C THR A 571 16.60 15.19 5.03
N VAL A 572 16.69 16.15 5.96
CA VAL A 572 16.48 15.88 7.41
C VAL A 572 15.09 15.27 7.66
N ALA A 573 14.05 15.79 7.00
CA ALA A 573 12.70 15.29 7.17
C ALA A 573 12.54 13.86 6.62
N VAL A 574 13.10 13.56 5.45
CA VAL A 574 13.06 12.21 4.87
C VAL A 574 13.71 11.21 5.82
N TRP A 575 14.89 11.53 6.36
CA TRP A 575 15.57 10.65 7.32
C TRP A 575 14.76 10.46 8.60
N ALA A 576 14.17 11.53 9.15
CA ALA A 576 13.35 11.43 10.35
C ALA A 576 12.07 10.58 10.12
N VAL A 577 11.36 10.74 8.99
CA VAL A 577 10.21 9.88 8.64
C VAL A 577 10.65 8.44 8.42
N SER A 578 11.75 8.22 7.70
CA SER A 578 12.32 6.88 7.49
C SER A 578 12.66 6.21 8.82
N ILE A 579 13.25 6.93 9.78
CA ILE A 579 13.51 6.42 11.13
C ILE A 579 12.21 6.08 11.85
N LEU A 580 11.18 6.93 11.80
CA LEU A 580 9.88 6.64 12.42
C LEU A 580 9.24 5.37 11.84
N PHE A 581 9.30 5.19 10.51
CA PHE A 581 8.76 4.02 9.83
C PHE A 581 9.59 2.77 10.16
N LEU A 582 10.92 2.88 10.19
CA LEU A 582 11.79 1.78 10.63
C LEU A 582 11.52 1.40 12.08
N LEU A 583 11.37 2.35 12.99
CA LEU A 583 10.99 2.08 14.39
C LEU A 583 9.61 1.43 14.49
N SER A 584 8.67 1.78 13.61
CA SER A 584 7.38 1.09 13.52
C SER A 584 7.55 -0.36 13.08
N ILE A 585 8.33 -0.62 12.03
CA ILE A 585 8.63 -1.97 11.53
C ILE A 585 9.39 -2.81 12.57
N VAL A 586 10.34 -2.22 13.29
CA VAL A 586 11.05 -2.89 14.41
C VAL A 586 10.08 -3.26 15.53
N ARG A 587 9.15 -2.35 15.87
CA ARG A 587 8.17 -2.55 16.95
C ARG A 587 7.02 -3.48 16.59
N ARG A 588 6.73 -3.69 15.30
CA ARG A 588 5.58 -4.49 14.83
C ARG A 588 5.96 -5.76 14.07
N GLY A 589 7.10 -5.76 13.39
CA GLY A 589 7.42 -6.70 12.32
C GLY A 589 6.86 -6.24 10.96
N ALA A 590 7.55 -6.55 9.86
CA ALA A 590 7.15 -6.15 8.51
C ALA A 590 5.78 -6.74 8.11
N ARG A 591 5.50 -7.99 8.49
CA ARG A 591 4.23 -8.64 8.18
C ARG A 591 3.06 -7.96 8.87
N ALA A 592 3.17 -7.67 10.16
CA ALA A 592 2.13 -6.95 10.89
C ALA A 592 2.01 -5.47 10.45
N PHE A 593 3.11 -4.84 10.02
CA PHE A 593 3.10 -3.48 9.49
C PHE A 593 2.36 -3.40 8.15
N PHE A 594 2.76 -4.19 7.15
CA PHE A 594 2.10 -4.20 5.84
C PHE A 594 0.72 -4.87 5.87
N GLY A 595 0.47 -5.77 6.82
CA GLY A 595 -0.82 -6.41 7.04
C GLY A 595 -1.98 -5.42 7.23
N GLU A 596 -1.71 -4.23 7.77
CA GLU A 596 -2.71 -3.16 7.94
C GLU A 596 -3.39 -2.74 6.62
N ILE A 597 -2.68 -2.83 5.50
CA ILE A 597 -3.20 -2.49 4.18
C ILE A 597 -4.29 -3.49 3.74
N PHE A 598 -4.17 -4.71 4.23
CA PHE A 598 -4.90 -5.87 3.75
C PHE A 598 -5.97 -6.35 4.74
N SER A 599 -5.81 -6.02 6.02
CA SER A 599 -6.68 -6.39 7.14
C SER A 599 -7.94 -5.54 7.27
N GLY A 600 -8.29 -4.73 6.26
CA GLY A 600 -9.47 -3.86 6.26
C GLY A 600 -10.75 -4.63 6.63
N ASN A 601 -11.08 -4.59 7.93
CA ASN A 601 -12.14 -5.29 8.65
C ASN A 601 -12.91 -6.31 7.79
N ILE A 602 -12.42 -7.55 7.75
CA ILE A 602 -13.26 -8.73 7.57
C ILE A 602 -13.96 -8.95 8.93
N LYS A 603 -14.85 -8.02 9.27
CA LYS A 603 -15.91 -8.24 10.26
C LYS A 603 -17.18 -8.26 9.44
N ASP A 604 -17.41 -9.41 8.80
CA ASP A 604 -18.76 -9.80 8.39
C ASP A 604 -19.58 -10.10 9.64
#